data_AF-A0A6I3B6F0-F1
#
_entry.id   AF-A0A6I3B6F0-F1
#
_cell.length_a   1.000
_cell.length_b   1.000
_cell.length_c   1.000
_cell.angle_alpha   90.00
_cell.angle_beta   90.00
_cell.angle_gamma   90.00
#
_symmetry.space_group_name_H-M   'P 1'
#
loop_
_entity.id
_entity.type
_entity.pdbx_description
1 polymer ?
#
loop_
_entity_poly.entity_id
_entity_poly.type
_entity_poly.pdbx_seq_one_letter_code
_entity_poly.pdbx_strand_id
1 'polypeptide(L)'
;MSLDQQLRTDIQRSGYYPDLVADALDTALAGEPLKSYLVHHEATFDHDELRRHVTVLALTPTRLIVGHTDEHGIDEINPMPFATASTEAVRLERVDSVVVTRVVSEPAKYQPGGATSEVVLTIGWGAVSRIDLEPASCGDPQCDAEHGYTGTSSND
;
A
#
# COMPACT_ATOMS: atom_id res chain seq x y z
N MET A 1 11.45 5.71 -22.13
CA MET A 1 10.51 6.19 -21.10
C MET A 1 11.21 6.01 -19.76
N SER A 2 11.31 7.04 -18.91
CA SER A 2 11.90 6.87 -17.57
C SER A 2 11.06 5.91 -16.73
N LEU A 3 11.64 5.38 -15.65
CA LEU A 3 10.93 4.46 -14.76
C LEU A 3 9.69 5.14 -14.15
N ASP A 4 9.80 6.41 -13.76
CA ASP A 4 8.69 7.22 -13.23
C ASP A 4 7.55 7.39 -14.24
N GLN A 5 7.89 7.58 -15.52
CA GLN A 5 6.90 7.69 -16.60
C GLN A 5 6.18 6.35 -16.83
N GLN A 6 6.91 5.23 -16.76
CA GLN A 6 6.32 3.90 -16.89
C GLN A 6 5.39 3.60 -15.70
N LEU A 7 5.85 3.86 -14.47
CA LEU A 7 5.04 3.74 -13.25
C LEU A 7 3.74 4.55 -13.35
N ARG A 8 3.80 5.83 -13.74
CA ARG A 8 2.59 6.65 -13.93
C ARG A 8 1.67 6.09 -15.01
N THR A 9 2.22 5.55 -16.09
CA THR A 9 1.43 4.93 -17.16
C THR A 9 0.72 3.67 -16.66
N ASP A 10 1.40 2.85 -15.86
CA ASP A 10 0.82 1.61 -15.33
C ASP A 10 -0.20 1.89 -14.22
N ILE A 11 0.01 2.92 -13.39
CA ILE A 11 -1.01 3.44 -12.47
C ILE A 11 -2.24 3.92 -13.26
N GLN A 12 -2.05 4.71 -14.33
CA GLN A 12 -3.18 5.14 -15.16
C GLN A 12 -3.93 3.95 -15.81
N ARG A 13 -3.20 2.91 -16.21
CA ARG A 13 -3.79 1.67 -16.77
C ARG A 13 -4.55 0.83 -15.76
N SER A 14 -4.28 0.97 -14.45
CA SER A 14 -5.10 0.30 -13.42
C SER A 14 -6.55 0.79 -13.45
N GLY A 15 -6.76 2.04 -13.85
CA GLY A 15 -8.09 2.67 -13.93
C GLY A 15 -8.72 2.93 -12.57
N TYR A 16 -7.94 2.85 -11.49
CA TYR A 16 -8.43 2.89 -10.11
C TYR A 16 -7.81 4.06 -9.34
N TYR A 17 -8.56 5.16 -9.23
CA TYR A 17 -8.14 6.42 -8.61
C TYR A 17 -6.69 6.84 -8.93
N PRO A 18 -6.28 6.89 -10.21
CA PRO A 18 -4.87 6.98 -10.59
C PRO A 18 -4.17 8.25 -10.07
N ASP A 19 -4.90 9.37 -9.98
CA ASP A 19 -4.36 10.63 -9.45
C ASP A 19 -4.12 10.55 -7.94
N LEU A 20 -5.04 9.91 -7.19
CA LEU A 20 -4.88 9.69 -5.74
C LEU A 20 -3.71 8.75 -5.46
N VAL A 21 -3.60 7.64 -6.21
CA VAL A 21 -2.50 6.68 -6.09
C VAL A 21 -1.16 7.37 -6.38
N ALA A 22 -1.10 8.16 -7.45
CA ALA A 22 0.12 8.87 -7.83
C ALA A 22 0.53 9.93 -6.80
N ASP A 23 -0.42 10.70 -6.28
CA ASP A 23 -0.17 11.77 -5.30
C ASP A 23 0.35 11.20 -3.95
N ALA A 24 -0.30 10.14 -3.45
CA ALA A 24 0.15 9.43 -2.25
C ALA A 24 1.56 8.86 -2.42
N LEU A 25 1.84 8.27 -3.59
CA LEU A 25 3.14 7.67 -3.88
C LEU A 25 4.25 8.71 -4.08
N ASP A 26 3.97 9.81 -4.78
CA ASP A 26 4.91 10.92 -4.97
C ASP A 26 5.33 11.51 -3.61
N THR A 27 4.37 11.67 -2.70
CA THR A 27 4.63 12.10 -1.31
C THR A 27 5.54 11.12 -0.58
N ALA A 28 5.26 9.81 -0.67
CA ALA A 28 6.06 8.78 -0.02
C ALA A 28 7.50 8.67 -0.58
N LEU A 29 7.65 8.80 -1.90
CA LEU A 29 8.94 8.79 -2.60
C LEU A 29 9.83 9.94 -2.15
N ALA A 30 9.24 11.10 -1.84
CA ALA A 30 9.97 12.27 -1.33
C ALA A 30 11.19 12.67 -2.19
N GLY A 31 11.10 12.46 -3.51
CA GLY A 31 12.15 12.78 -4.48
C GLY A 31 13.26 11.73 -4.62
N GLU A 32 13.19 10.58 -3.93
CA GLU A 32 14.14 9.49 -4.16
C GLU A 32 13.95 8.84 -5.55
N PRO A 33 15.04 8.44 -6.22
CA PRO A 33 14.94 7.84 -7.54
C PRO A 33 14.36 6.43 -7.45
N LEU A 34 13.37 6.15 -8.30
CA LEU A 34 12.79 4.82 -8.43
C LEU A 34 13.79 3.84 -9.07
N LYS A 35 13.93 2.65 -8.47
CA LYS A 35 14.81 1.56 -8.94
C LYS A 35 14.04 0.45 -9.66
N SER A 36 12.88 0.10 -9.14
CA SER A 36 11.93 -0.84 -9.73
C SER A 36 10.56 -0.59 -9.14
N TYR A 37 9.51 -1.04 -9.81
CA TYR A 37 8.16 -0.98 -9.28
C TYR A 37 7.30 -2.17 -9.72
N LEU A 38 6.18 -2.34 -9.05
CA LEU A 38 5.08 -3.22 -9.41
C LEU A 38 3.78 -2.46 -9.17
N VAL A 39 2.88 -2.45 -10.14
CA VAL A 39 1.48 -2.03 -9.95
C VAL A 39 0.62 -3.28 -10.07
N HIS A 40 -0.07 -3.62 -9.00
CA HIS A 40 -0.98 -4.75 -8.96
C HIS A 40 -2.39 -4.25 -8.67
N HIS A 41 -3.31 -4.48 -9.60
CA HIS A 41 -4.72 -4.21 -9.42
C HIS A 41 -5.43 -5.54 -9.21
N GLU A 42 -6.03 -5.70 -8.05
CA GLU A 42 -6.79 -6.89 -7.69
C GLU A 42 -8.27 -6.51 -7.55
N ALA A 43 -9.13 -7.46 -7.92
CA ALA A 43 -10.56 -7.39 -7.68
C ALA A 43 -10.97 -8.64 -6.91
N THR A 44 -11.32 -8.47 -5.64
CA THR A 44 -11.82 -9.54 -4.78
C THR A 44 -13.31 -9.39 -4.56
N PHE A 45 -13.98 -10.52 -4.36
CA PHE A 45 -15.35 -10.53 -3.86
C PHE A 45 -15.29 -10.79 -2.36
N ASP A 46 -15.78 -9.85 -1.58
CA ASP A 46 -15.94 -9.97 -0.12
C ASP A 46 -17.43 -9.83 0.21
N HIS A 47 -18.05 -10.91 0.72
CA HIS A 47 -19.48 -10.95 1.09
C HIS A 47 -20.44 -10.34 0.05
N ASP A 48 -20.32 -10.76 -1.22
CA ASP A 48 -21.08 -10.27 -2.39
C ASP A 48 -20.77 -8.83 -2.85
N GLU A 49 -19.83 -8.13 -2.21
CA GLU A 49 -19.32 -6.83 -2.67
C GLU A 49 -18.02 -6.99 -3.46
N LEU A 50 -17.95 -6.33 -4.62
CA LEU A 50 -16.74 -6.25 -5.41
C LEU A 50 -15.81 -5.20 -4.79
N ARG A 51 -14.74 -5.65 -4.14
CA ARG A 51 -13.66 -4.78 -3.66
C ARG A 51 -12.56 -4.73 -4.69
N ARG A 52 -12.31 -3.53 -5.19
CA ARG A 52 -11.15 -3.26 -6.03
C ARG A 52 -10.09 -2.63 -5.14
N HIS A 53 -8.86 -3.04 -5.31
CA HIS A 53 -7.76 -2.37 -4.66
C HIS A 53 -6.53 -2.37 -5.55
N VAL A 54 -5.72 -1.35 -5.38
CA VAL A 54 -4.43 -1.25 -6.07
C VAL A 54 -3.32 -1.27 -5.04
N THR A 55 -2.38 -2.18 -5.24
CA THR A 55 -1.12 -2.25 -4.51
C THR A 55 0.00 -1.79 -5.43
N VAL A 56 0.78 -0.82 -4.97
CA VAL A 56 2.00 -0.37 -5.66
C VAL A 56 3.20 -0.66 -4.78
N LEU A 57 4.15 -1.42 -5.31
CA LEU A 57 5.47 -1.57 -4.70
C LEU A 57 6.45 -0.68 -5.45
N ALA A 58 7.15 0.21 -4.76
CA ALA A 58 8.14 1.11 -5.33
C ALA A 58 9.46 0.96 -4.58
N LEU A 59 10.48 0.41 -5.24
CA LEU A 59 11.81 0.24 -4.67
C LEU A 59 12.64 1.49 -4.92
N THR A 60 13.22 2.03 -3.85
CA THR A 60 14.19 3.13 -3.89
C THR A 60 15.58 2.61 -3.46
N PRO A 61 16.65 3.42 -3.47
CA PRO A 61 17.95 3.00 -2.95
C PRO A 61 17.94 2.63 -1.46
N THR A 62 16.98 3.15 -0.67
CA THR A 62 17.01 3.06 0.80
C THR A 62 15.83 2.30 1.41
N ARG A 63 14.71 2.23 0.69
CA ARG A 63 13.45 1.65 1.18
C ARG A 63 12.57 1.07 0.09
N LEU A 64 11.75 0.10 0.47
CA LEU A 64 10.60 -0.36 -0.29
C LEU A 64 9.39 0.46 0.16
N ILE A 65 8.74 1.14 -0.75
CA ILE A 65 7.47 1.82 -0.50
C ILE A 65 6.34 0.88 -0.91
N VAL A 66 5.41 0.66 -0.01
CA VAL A 66 4.21 -0.15 -0.21
C VAL A 66 3.02 0.81 -0.18
N GLY A 67 2.44 1.08 -1.34
CA GLY A 67 1.21 1.86 -1.47
C GLY A 67 0.02 0.92 -1.60
N HIS A 68 -1.06 1.20 -0.88
CA HIS A 68 -2.32 0.49 -1.01
C HIS A 68 -3.45 1.50 -1.18
N THR A 69 -4.40 1.22 -2.07
CA THR A 69 -5.56 2.07 -2.28
C THR A 69 -6.81 1.22 -2.39
N ASP A 70 -7.74 1.49 -1.49
CA ASP A 70 -9.03 0.81 -1.35
C ASP A 70 -10.18 1.80 -1.54
N GLU A 71 -11.32 1.26 -1.96
CA GLU A 71 -12.62 1.95 -1.90
C GLU A 71 -13.50 1.29 -0.86
N HIS A 72 -14.25 2.14 -0.19
CA HIS A 72 -15.18 1.79 0.86
C HIS A 72 -16.56 2.28 0.47
N GLY A 73 -17.56 1.47 0.79
CA GLY A 73 -18.95 1.87 0.70
C GLY A 73 -19.31 2.93 1.74
N ILE A 74 -20.61 3.18 1.87
CA ILE A 74 -21.15 4.05 2.92
C ILE A 74 -21.07 3.30 4.26
N ASP A 75 -20.59 3.97 5.31
CA ASP A 75 -20.55 3.44 6.67
C ASP A 75 -21.22 4.41 7.67
N GLU A 76 -21.20 4.08 8.96
CA GLU A 76 -21.84 4.91 10.01
C GLU A 76 -21.21 6.31 10.15
N ILE A 77 -19.95 6.48 9.74
CA ILE A 77 -19.16 7.71 9.87
C ILE A 77 -19.20 8.52 8.57
N ASN A 78 -19.15 7.83 7.41
CA ASN A 78 -19.02 8.40 6.09
C ASN A 78 -20.31 8.17 5.29
N PRO A 79 -21.14 9.21 5.10
CA PRO A 79 -22.42 9.10 4.40
C PRO A 79 -22.30 8.94 2.88
N MET A 80 -21.07 8.93 2.35
CA MET A 80 -20.75 8.80 0.92
C MET A 80 -19.61 7.78 0.76
N PRO A 81 -19.56 7.03 -0.35
CA PRO A 81 -18.41 6.18 -0.67
C PRO A 81 -17.12 7.00 -0.68
N PHE A 82 -16.04 6.40 -0.22
CA PHE A 82 -14.74 7.06 -0.09
C PHE A 82 -13.61 6.10 -0.43
N ALA A 83 -12.45 6.65 -0.76
CA ALA A 83 -11.24 5.87 -1.00
C ALA A 83 -10.18 6.20 0.04
N THR A 84 -9.40 5.22 0.43
CA THR A 84 -8.24 5.38 1.31
C THR A 84 -6.98 5.00 0.56
N ALA A 85 -6.01 5.91 0.50
CA ALA A 85 -4.67 5.62 0.00
C ALA A 85 -3.69 5.67 1.16
N SER A 86 -3.06 4.54 1.47
CA SER A 86 -2.03 4.41 2.50
C SER A 86 -0.68 4.10 1.86
N THR A 87 0.39 4.59 2.48
CA THR A 87 1.76 4.24 2.07
C THR A 87 2.59 3.87 3.29
N GLU A 88 3.41 2.85 3.14
CA GLU A 88 4.37 2.41 4.13
C GLU A 88 5.78 2.47 3.54
N ALA A 89 6.74 3.00 4.31
CA ALA A 89 8.14 3.09 3.93
C ALA A 89 8.99 2.09 4.73
N VAL A 90 9.33 0.98 4.10
CA VAL A 90 10.05 -0.14 4.72
C VAL A 90 11.53 -0.02 4.41
N ARG A 91 12.38 0.14 5.44
CA ARG A 91 13.84 0.11 5.22
C ARG A 91 14.27 -1.23 4.65
N LEU A 92 15.15 -1.23 3.64
CA LEU A 92 15.56 -2.48 2.98
C LEU A 92 16.25 -3.47 3.93
N GLU A 93 16.98 -2.95 4.93
CA GLU A 93 17.60 -3.76 6.00
C GLU A 93 16.60 -4.43 6.96
N ARG A 94 15.32 -4.05 6.92
CA ARG A 94 14.24 -4.64 7.73
C ARG A 94 13.43 -5.68 6.97
N VAL A 95 13.70 -5.90 5.69
CA VAL A 95 13.07 -6.99 4.94
C VAL A 95 13.72 -8.30 5.38
N ASP A 96 13.00 -9.07 6.19
CA ASP A 96 13.46 -10.33 6.76
C ASP A 96 13.36 -11.48 5.74
N SER A 97 12.32 -11.46 4.89
CA SER A 97 12.13 -12.52 3.89
C SER A 97 11.41 -12.03 2.63
N VAL A 98 11.75 -12.65 1.50
CA VAL A 98 11.04 -12.52 0.22
C VAL A 98 10.82 -13.93 -0.33
N VAL A 99 9.56 -14.29 -0.54
CA VAL A 99 9.14 -15.60 -1.06
C VAL A 99 8.37 -15.38 -2.35
N VAL A 100 8.71 -16.16 -3.39
CA VAL A 100 7.99 -16.15 -4.66
C VAL A 100 7.46 -17.54 -4.95
N THR A 101 6.14 -17.69 -4.88
CA THR A 101 5.43 -18.92 -5.21
C THR A 101 4.90 -18.82 -6.64
N ARG A 102 5.00 -19.90 -7.42
CA ARG A 102 4.52 -19.97 -8.80
C ARG A 102 3.59 -21.16 -8.96
N VAL A 103 2.47 -20.96 -9.63
CA VAL A 103 1.56 -22.02 -10.02
C VAL A 103 1.70 -22.28 -11.52
N VAL A 104 1.75 -23.56 -11.89
CA VAL A 104 1.81 -24.02 -13.30
C VAL A 104 0.69 -25.01 -13.55
N SER A 105 -0.03 -24.87 -14.65
CA SER A 105 -1.21 -25.72 -14.95
C SER A 105 -0.85 -27.13 -15.40
N GLU A 106 0.25 -27.32 -16.15
CA GLU A 106 0.70 -28.62 -16.67
C GLU A 106 2.15 -28.94 -16.24
N PRO A 107 2.40 -29.26 -14.96
CA PRO A 107 3.76 -29.38 -14.41
C PRO A 107 4.63 -30.41 -15.13
N ALA A 108 4.04 -31.51 -15.62
CA ALA A 108 4.76 -32.55 -16.35
C ALA A 108 5.31 -32.11 -17.72
N LYS A 109 4.76 -31.02 -18.30
CA LYS A 109 5.20 -30.44 -19.57
C LYS A 109 6.01 -29.15 -19.39
N TYR A 110 6.22 -28.72 -18.15
CA TYR A 110 6.90 -27.46 -17.88
C TYR A 110 8.32 -27.48 -18.44
N GLN A 111 8.68 -26.42 -19.16
CA GLN A 111 10.04 -26.15 -19.62
C GLN A 111 10.58 -24.94 -18.86
N PRO A 112 11.90 -24.88 -18.58
CA PRO A 112 12.50 -23.70 -17.97
C PRO A 112 12.12 -22.40 -18.72
N GLY A 113 11.56 -21.43 -17.99
CA GLY A 113 11.05 -20.18 -18.57
C GLY A 113 9.63 -20.26 -19.14
N GLY A 114 8.94 -21.40 -18.96
CA GLY A 114 7.54 -21.58 -19.36
C GLY A 114 6.56 -20.71 -18.57
N ALA A 115 5.35 -20.58 -19.10
CA ALA A 115 4.31 -19.74 -18.52
C ALA A 115 3.87 -20.21 -17.12
N THR A 116 3.62 -19.25 -16.24
CA THR A 116 2.99 -19.44 -14.93
C THR A 116 1.54 -19.00 -14.99
N SER A 117 0.64 -19.76 -14.38
CA SER A 117 -0.77 -19.35 -14.26
C SER A 117 -0.98 -18.34 -13.15
N GLU A 118 -0.15 -18.38 -12.11
CA GLU A 118 -0.21 -17.48 -10.96
C GLU A 118 1.19 -17.29 -10.36
N VAL A 119 1.44 -16.10 -9.83
CA VAL A 119 2.65 -15.79 -9.06
C VAL A 119 2.24 -15.03 -7.82
N VAL A 120 2.63 -15.54 -6.65
CA VAL A 120 2.43 -14.87 -5.36
C VAL A 120 3.79 -14.38 -4.86
N LEU A 121 3.87 -13.09 -4.57
CA LEU A 121 5.02 -12.45 -3.95
C LEU A 121 4.68 -12.14 -2.49
N THR A 122 5.40 -12.77 -1.57
CA THR A 122 5.28 -12.49 -0.13
C THR A 122 6.57 -11.84 0.33
N ILE A 123 6.46 -10.68 0.97
CA ILE A 123 7.60 -9.96 1.55
C ILE A 123 7.25 -9.77 3.04
N GLY A 124 8.17 -10.11 3.95
CA GLY A 124 7.97 -9.98 5.40
C GLY A 124 8.98 -9.01 6.01
N TRP A 125 8.51 -8.02 6.78
CA TRP A 125 9.36 -6.98 7.40
C TRP A 125 8.91 -6.54 8.81
N GLY A 126 8.25 -7.45 9.54
CA GLY A 126 7.73 -7.20 10.89
C GLY A 126 6.32 -6.61 10.93
N ALA A 127 5.77 -6.47 12.13
CA ALA A 127 4.48 -5.85 12.40
C ALA A 127 4.56 -4.32 12.19
N VAL A 128 3.55 -3.75 11.54
CA VAL A 128 3.37 -2.29 11.47
C VAL A 128 2.95 -1.82 12.86
N SER A 129 3.67 -0.85 13.43
CA SER A 129 3.17 -0.16 14.63
C SER A 129 2.16 0.90 14.20
N ARG A 130 0.88 0.68 14.50
CA ARG A 130 -0.18 1.69 14.37
C ARG A 130 -0.07 2.66 15.53
N ILE A 131 0.02 3.95 15.21
CA ILE A 131 0.04 5.05 16.19
C ILE A 131 -1.22 5.88 15.97
N ASP A 132 -2.18 5.76 16.88
CA ASP A 132 -3.38 6.62 16.89
C ASP A 132 -3.09 7.84 17.78
N LEU A 133 -3.21 9.05 17.23
CA LEU A 133 -2.95 10.32 17.93
C LEU A 133 -4.22 11.17 18.00
N GLU A 134 -4.45 11.80 19.16
CA GLU A 134 -5.50 12.79 19.39
C GLU A 134 -4.95 14.02 20.12
N PRO A 135 -5.55 15.22 19.98
CA PRO A 135 -5.15 16.39 20.75
C PRO A 135 -5.23 16.10 22.25
N ALA A 136 -4.13 16.34 22.96
CA ALA A 136 -4.10 16.14 24.39
C ALA A 136 -4.99 17.18 25.08
N SER A 137 -5.77 16.74 26.08
CA SER A 137 -6.51 17.62 26.98
C SER A 137 -6.05 17.42 28.41
N CYS A 138 -6.20 18.44 29.24
CA CYS A 138 -6.06 18.31 30.68
C CYS A 138 -7.45 18.34 31.33
N GLY A 139 -7.59 17.77 32.53
CA GLY A 139 -8.88 17.68 33.23
C GLY A 139 -9.44 19.01 33.74
N ASP A 140 -8.83 20.14 33.36
CA ASP A 140 -9.29 21.48 33.73
C ASP A 140 -10.18 22.06 32.60
N PRO A 141 -11.49 22.23 32.85
CA PRO A 141 -12.43 22.75 31.87
C PRO A 141 -12.25 24.25 31.57
N GLN A 142 -11.32 24.94 32.23
CA GLN A 142 -10.99 26.35 31.97
C GLN A 142 -9.59 26.52 31.36
N CYS A 143 -8.95 25.44 30.92
CA CYS A 143 -7.62 25.51 30.31
C CYS A 143 -7.70 25.75 28.80
N ASP A 144 -7.18 26.90 28.36
CA ASP A 144 -7.08 27.29 26.94
C ASP A 144 -5.69 27.00 26.32
N ALA A 145 -4.85 26.20 27.00
CA ALA A 145 -3.49 25.91 26.53
C ALA A 145 -3.46 24.79 25.47
N GLU A 146 -2.52 24.87 24.53
CA GLU A 146 -2.25 23.82 23.54
C GLU A 146 -1.31 22.79 24.18
N HIS A 147 -1.77 21.54 24.29
CA HIS A 147 -1.10 20.49 25.05
C HIS A 147 -0.41 19.43 24.17
N GLY A 148 -0.30 19.68 22.86
CA GLY A 148 0.22 18.74 21.89
C GLY A 148 -0.73 17.58 21.64
N TYR A 149 -0.17 16.43 21.25
CA TYR A 149 -0.91 15.21 20.93
C TYR A 149 -0.56 14.10 21.90
N THR A 150 -1.56 13.34 22.32
CA THR A 150 -1.42 12.07 23.02
C THR A 150 -1.84 10.94 22.11
N GLY A 151 -1.47 9.70 22.43
CA GLY A 151 -1.87 8.57 21.62
C GLY A 151 -1.40 7.23 22.12
N THR A 152 -1.87 6.19 21.45
CA THR A 152 -1.53 4.80 21.74
C THR A 152 -0.77 4.19 20.57
N SER A 153 0.22 3.36 20.90
CA SER A 153 0.95 2.54 19.93
C SER A 153 0.51 1.09 20.09
N SER A 154 0.07 0.49 18.99
CA SER A 154 -0.27 -0.93 18.89
C SER A 154 0.51 -1.55 17.74
N ASN A 155 0.82 -2.84 17.80
CA ASN A 155 1.40 -3.57 16.67
C ASN A 155 0.27 -4.39 16.03
N ASP A 156 0.14 -4.33 14.71
CA ASP A 156 -0.73 -5.22 13.93
C ASP A 156 -0.08 -6.60 13.71
#